data_AF-A0A9X3MMP7-F1
#
_entry.id   AF-A0A9X3MMP7-F1
#
_cell.length_a   1.000
_cell.length_b   1.000
_cell.length_c   1.000
_cell.angle_alpha   90.00
_cell.angle_beta   90.00
_cell.angle_gamma   90.00
#
_symmetry.space_group_name_H-M   'P 1'
#
loop_
_entity.id
_entity.type
_entity.pdbx_description
1 polymer ?
#
loop_
_entity_poly.entity_id
_entity_poly.type
_entity_poly.pdbx_seq_one_letter_code
_entity_poly.pdbx_strand_id
1 'polypeptide(L)'
;MILTGRSPFLAEQVLAFLEHRAVPGVEDVMPYRRALRLQHGAGVVMLTPAGEGMRVTLDLDDPRDEDEAVAHVSAMLDLDAPAAEIADVLGRDPVLGFTPGLRVPGGDGYEMAIRAILTQQISVRAGRTHAGRLVAAAGEPLARPRGSITHLFPTPEAIAGAPDEAFAMPVKRRETLRSLAGVPLDELVSLPGVGPWTQAYVRMRGLRDRDAWLGTDLVVRHALSRLGHDGYSEPWRPYRAYAVVHLWNVA
;
A
#
# COMPACT_ATOMS: atom_id res chain seq x y z
N MET A 1 5.88 -8.97 -19.67
CA MET A 1 5.83 -10.33 -19.08
C MET A 1 4.51 -10.57 -18.35
N ILE A 2 4.21 -11.79 -17.93
CA ILE A 2 3.10 -12.09 -17.00
C ILE A 2 3.72 -12.60 -15.70
N LEU A 3 3.33 -12.00 -14.58
CA LEU A 3 3.68 -12.48 -13.24
C LEU A 3 2.47 -13.17 -12.64
N THR A 4 2.59 -14.44 -12.28
CA THR A 4 1.51 -15.26 -11.71
C THR A 4 1.65 -15.38 -10.21
N GLY A 5 0.55 -15.16 -9.49
CA GLY A 5 0.48 -15.45 -8.06
C GLY A 5 0.19 -16.92 -7.82
N ARG A 6 0.41 -17.40 -6.58
CA ARG A 6 -0.07 -18.73 -6.17
C ARG A 6 -1.61 -18.78 -6.24
N SER A 7 -2.20 -19.73 -6.96
CA SER A 7 -3.66 -19.83 -7.09
C SER A 7 -4.35 -20.12 -5.74
N PRO A 8 -5.55 -19.57 -5.48
CA PRO A 8 -6.27 -18.59 -6.30
C PRO A 8 -5.66 -17.17 -6.19
N PHE A 9 -5.81 -16.36 -7.24
CA PHE A 9 -5.34 -14.96 -7.30
C PHE A 9 -6.38 -14.05 -7.97
N LEU A 10 -6.90 -13.07 -7.23
CA LEU A 10 -7.91 -12.12 -7.71
C LEU A 10 -7.27 -10.84 -8.28
N ALA A 11 -6.71 -10.95 -9.49
CA ALA A 11 -5.96 -9.89 -10.15
C ALA A 11 -6.72 -8.55 -10.25
N GLU A 12 -8.02 -8.60 -10.59
CA GLU A 12 -8.86 -7.40 -10.70
C GLU A 12 -9.06 -6.70 -9.36
N GLN A 13 -9.18 -7.45 -8.26
CA GLN A 13 -9.35 -6.87 -6.93
C GLN A 13 -8.06 -6.20 -6.44
N VAL A 14 -6.91 -6.80 -6.75
CA VAL A 14 -5.60 -6.17 -6.49
C VAL A 14 -5.46 -4.87 -7.27
N LEU A 15 -5.83 -4.86 -8.55
CA LEU A 15 -5.77 -3.66 -9.38
C LEU A 15 -6.71 -2.57 -8.85
N ALA A 16 -7.97 -2.91 -8.59
CA ALA A 16 -8.96 -1.97 -8.04
C ALA A 16 -8.50 -1.36 -6.71
N PHE A 17 -7.86 -2.15 -5.85
CA PHE A 17 -7.30 -1.67 -4.59
C PHE A 17 -6.21 -0.59 -4.82
N LEU A 18 -5.31 -0.82 -5.79
CA LEU A 18 -4.24 0.11 -6.15
C LEU A 18 -4.80 1.38 -6.81
N GLU A 19 -5.69 1.23 -7.80
CA GLU A 19 -6.33 2.35 -8.51
C GLU A 19 -7.10 3.29 -7.56
N HIS A 20 -7.82 2.71 -6.59
CA HIS A 20 -8.55 3.49 -5.59
C HIS A 20 -7.63 4.40 -4.76
N ARG A 21 -6.35 4.02 -4.61
CA ARG A 21 -5.33 4.67 -3.77
C ARG A 21 -4.26 5.43 -4.56
N ALA A 22 -4.39 5.50 -5.89
CA ALA A 22 -3.40 6.10 -6.77
C ALA A 22 -3.09 7.57 -6.42
N VAL A 23 -1.80 7.88 -6.24
CA VAL A 23 -1.28 9.21 -5.90
C VAL A 23 -0.87 9.96 -7.17
N PRO A 24 -1.47 11.13 -7.45
CA PRO A 24 -1.10 11.94 -8.61
C PRO A 24 0.40 12.26 -8.65
N GLY A 25 0.99 12.20 -9.84
CA GLY A 25 2.42 12.46 -10.07
C GLY A 25 3.33 11.24 -9.95
N VAL A 26 2.91 10.22 -9.19
CA VAL A 26 3.62 8.93 -9.04
C VAL A 26 2.86 7.79 -9.72
N GLU A 27 1.54 7.81 -9.63
CA GLU A 27 0.64 6.78 -10.15
C GLU A 27 -0.43 7.41 -11.04
N ASP A 28 -0.84 6.69 -12.07
CA ASP A 28 -2.07 6.97 -12.81
C ASP A 28 -2.85 5.68 -13.10
N VAL A 29 -4.09 5.85 -13.56
CA VAL A 29 -5.08 4.78 -13.70
C VAL A 29 -5.59 4.72 -15.15
N MET A 30 -6.09 3.54 -15.55
CA MET A 30 -6.58 3.25 -16.91
C MET A 30 -5.52 3.34 -18.04
N PRO A 31 -4.53 2.41 -18.11
CA PRO A 31 -4.25 1.32 -17.17
C PRO A 31 -3.50 1.81 -15.92
N TYR A 32 -3.49 1.03 -14.85
CA TYR A 32 -2.68 1.37 -13.68
C TYR A 32 -1.19 1.40 -14.04
N ARG A 33 -0.53 2.50 -13.73
CA ARG A 33 0.92 2.65 -13.82
C ARG A 33 1.47 3.30 -12.56
N ARG A 34 2.71 2.97 -12.21
CA ARG A 34 3.43 3.66 -11.12
C ARG A 34 4.91 3.85 -11.42
N ALA A 35 5.46 4.93 -10.90
CA ALA A 35 6.90 5.10 -10.81
C ALA A 35 7.50 4.12 -9.79
N LEU A 36 8.74 3.70 -10.08
CA LEU A 36 9.59 2.84 -9.26
C LEU A 36 10.92 3.56 -9.07
N ARG A 37 11.36 3.64 -7.82
CA ARG A 37 12.74 3.97 -7.48
C ARG A 37 13.54 2.67 -7.55
N LEU A 38 14.62 2.67 -8.33
CA LEU A 38 15.47 1.50 -8.56
C LEU A 38 16.94 1.89 -8.36
N GLN A 39 17.84 0.91 -8.37
CA GLN A 39 19.25 1.11 -8.05
C GLN A 39 19.97 2.03 -9.06
N HIS A 40 19.74 1.86 -10.36
CA HIS A 40 20.48 2.58 -11.41
C HIS A 40 19.67 3.73 -12.04
N GLY A 41 18.37 3.83 -11.74
CA GLY A 41 17.53 4.93 -12.20
C GLY A 41 16.09 4.81 -11.72
N ALA A 42 15.18 5.49 -12.42
CA ALA A 42 13.76 5.30 -12.22
C ALA A 42 13.18 4.34 -13.26
N GLY A 43 12.02 3.77 -12.94
CA GLY A 43 11.22 3.03 -13.90
C GLY A 43 9.74 3.38 -13.77
N VAL A 44 8.96 3.03 -14.78
CA VAL A 44 7.50 3.00 -14.70
C VAL A 44 7.03 1.59 -15.03
N VAL A 45 6.25 1.02 -14.12
CA VAL A 45 5.54 -0.24 -14.38
C VAL A 45 4.11 0.04 -14.80
N MET A 46 3.62 -0.69 -15.80
CA MET A 46 2.21 -0.76 -16.18
C MET A 46 1.66 -2.14 -15.85
N LEU A 47 0.48 -2.19 -15.23
CA LEU A 47 -0.19 -3.42 -14.81
C LEU A 47 -1.53 -3.58 -15.50
N THR A 48 -1.80 -4.78 -16.01
CA THR A 48 -3.12 -5.17 -16.53
C THR A 48 -3.46 -6.59 -16.06
N PRO A 49 -4.70 -6.89 -15.62
CA PRO A 49 -5.09 -8.24 -15.19
C PRO A 49 -4.87 -9.26 -16.31
N ALA A 50 -4.42 -10.47 -15.93
CA ALA A 50 -4.14 -11.56 -16.86
C ALA A 50 -4.46 -12.92 -16.21
N GLY A 51 -5.75 -13.26 -16.10
CA GLY A 51 -6.18 -14.51 -15.44
C GLY A 51 -5.75 -14.53 -13.98
N GLU A 52 -5.04 -15.59 -13.56
CA GLU A 52 -4.47 -15.73 -12.21
C GLU A 52 -3.14 -14.97 -12.02
N GLY A 53 -2.88 -13.97 -12.86
CA GLY A 53 -1.68 -13.15 -12.78
C GLY A 53 -1.90 -11.71 -13.22
N MET A 54 -0.81 -10.99 -13.30
CA MET A 54 -0.74 -9.61 -13.75
C MET A 54 0.22 -9.52 -14.94
N ARG A 55 -0.25 -8.98 -16.05
CA ARG A 55 0.63 -8.59 -17.15
C ARG A 55 1.35 -7.31 -16.76
N VAL A 56 2.67 -7.37 -16.85
CA VAL A 56 3.62 -6.33 -16.44
C VAL A 56 4.40 -5.86 -17.66
N THR A 57 4.39 -4.56 -17.88
CA THR A 57 5.25 -3.86 -18.84
C THR A 57 6.12 -2.88 -18.08
N LEU A 58 7.43 -2.89 -18.36
CA LEU A 58 8.41 -2.02 -17.71
C LEU A 58 8.95 -1.01 -18.72
N ASP A 59 8.97 0.26 -18.32
CA ASP A 59 9.70 1.36 -18.97
C ASP A 59 10.78 1.85 -18.00
N LEU A 60 12.00 1.32 -18.14
CA LEU A 60 13.13 1.59 -17.24
C LEU A 60 14.06 2.64 -17.84
N ASP A 61 14.66 3.48 -16.99
CA ASP A 61 15.77 4.34 -17.40
C ASP A 61 17.06 3.54 -17.64
N ASP A 62 17.27 2.46 -16.88
CA ASP A 62 18.39 1.53 -17.05
C ASP A 62 17.89 0.07 -17.08
N PRO A 63 18.21 -0.72 -18.12
CA PRO A 63 17.76 -2.10 -18.24
C PRO A 63 18.35 -3.03 -17.16
N ARG A 64 19.42 -2.63 -16.46
CA ARG A 64 19.99 -3.43 -15.36
C ARG A 64 19.05 -3.54 -14.16
N ASP A 65 18.05 -2.67 -14.06
CA ASP A 65 17.08 -2.67 -12.97
C ASP A 65 15.88 -3.62 -13.20
N GLU A 66 15.89 -4.44 -14.26
CA GLU A 66 14.76 -5.32 -14.59
C GLU A 66 14.41 -6.30 -13.46
N ASP A 67 15.41 -7.00 -12.90
CA ASP A 67 15.20 -7.97 -11.83
C ASP A 67 14.69 -7.29 -10.54
N GLU A 68 15.23 -6.12 -10.20
CA GLU A 68 14.78 -5.33 -9.05
C GLU A 68 13.33 -4.86 -9.25
N ALA A 69 12.99 -4.36 -10.43
CA ALA A 69 11.64 -3.94 -10.75
C ALA A 69 10.64 -5.10 -10.66
N VAL A 70 11.01 -6.29 -11.15
CA VAL A 70 10.20 -7.51 -11.03
C VAL A 70 10.01 -7.90 -9.56
N ALA A 71 11.07 -7.84 -8.75
CA ALA A 71 10.99 -8.15 -7.32
C ALA A 71 10.07 -7.16 -6.59
N HIS A 72 10.21 -5.86 -6.83
CA HIS A 72 9.35 -4.82 -6.28
C HIS A 72 7.88 -5.03 -6.66
N VAL A 73 7.59 -5.29 -7.93
CA VAL A 73 6.23 -5.53 -8.41
C VAL A 73 5.65 -6.82 -7.83
N SER A 74 6.46 -7.89 -7.74
CA SER A 74 6.03 -9.17 -7.16
C SER A 74 5.68 -9.05 -5.68
N ALA A 75 6.50 -8.30 -4.92
CA ALA A 75 6.25 -8.01 -3.51
C ALA A 75 5.03 -7.09 -3.32
N MET A 76 4.90 -6.05 -4.15
CA MET A 76 3.74 -5.14 -4.14
C MET A 76 2.43 -5.89 -4.44
N LEU A 77 2.44 -6.88 -5.32
CA LEU A 77 1.27 -7.68 -5.67
C LEU A 77 1.05 -8.90 -4.75
N ASP A 78 1.96 -9.14 -3.80
CA ASP A 78 1.91 -10.24 -2.83
C ASP A 78 1.79 -11.62 -3.51
N LEU A 79 2.58 -11.83 -4.57
CA LEU A 79 2.48 -13.03 -5.43
C LEU A 79 2.90 -14.33 -4.74
N ASP A 80 3.74 -14.23 -3.70
CA ASP A 80 4.27 -15.36 -2.92
C ASP A 80 3.34 -15.81 -1.77
N ALA A 81 2.19 -15.15 -1.59
CA ALA A 81 1.23 -15.48 -0.54
C ALA A 81 0.74 -16.93 -0.67
N PRO A 82 0.74 -17.74 0.41
CA PRO A 82 0.28 -19.12 0.40
C PRO A 82 -1.26 -19.17 0.34
N ALA A 83 -1.80 -18.88 -0.83
CA ALA A 83 -3.22 -18.62 -1.04
C ALA A 83 -4.15 -19.74 -0.57
N ALA A 84 -3.76 -21.00 -0.77
CA ALA A 84 -4.50 -22.16 -0.29
C ALA A 84 -4.55 -22.21 1.24
N GLU A 85 -3.42 -22.02 1.93
CA GLU A 85 -3.36 -22.02 3.39
C GLU A 85 -4.17 -20.86 4.00
N ILE A 86 -4.12 -19.69 3.38
CA ILE A 86 -4.92 -18.53 3.79
C ILE A 86 -6.41 -18.86 3.69
N ALA A 87 -6.84 -19.47 2.58
CA ALA A 87 -8.23 -19.88 2.38
C ALA A 87 -8.64 -20.96 3.41
N ASP A 88 -7.78 -21.93 3.68
CA ASP A 88 -8.03 -23.01 4.65
C ASP A 88 -8.17 -22.49 6.09
N VAL A 89 -7.42 -21.45 6.46
CA VAL A 89 -7.50 -20.85 7.80
C VAL A 89 -8.71 -19.93 7.92
N LEU A 90 -8.85 -18.97 7.01
CA LEU A 90 -9.91 -17.95 7.09
C LEU A 90 -11.29 -18.50 6.72
N GLY A 91 -11.34 -19.54 5.89
CA GLY A 91 -12.58 -20.23 5.52
C GLY A 91 -13.21 -21.07 6.65
N ARG A 92 -12.50 -21.29 7.76
CA ARG A 92 -13.06 -21.95 8.96
C ARG A 92 -14.07 -21.10 9.70
N ASP A 93 -14.05 -19.79 9.45
CA ASP A 93 -14.97 -18.84 10.03
C ASP A 93 -16.12 -18.56 9.06
N PRO A 94 -17.29 -19.21 9.23
CA PRO A 94 -18.42 -19.02 8.34
C PRO A 94 -19.05 -17.63 8.46
N VAL A 95 -18.83 -16.90 9.57
CA VAL A 95 -19.35 -15.55 9.78
C VAL A 95 -18.50 -14.54 9.01
N LEU A 96 -17.18 -14.74 8.98
CA LEU A 96 -16.29 -13.96 8.13
C LEU A 96 -16.64 -14.16 6.64
N GLY A 97 -16.91 -15.40 6.22
CA GLY A 97 -17.30 -15.69 4.83
C GLY A 97 -16.18 -15.36 3.82
N PHE A 98 -14.94 -15.69 4.18
CA PHE A 98 -13.74 -15.25 3.45
C PHE A 98 -13.75 -15.60 1.95
N THR A 99 -13.32 -14.65 1.12
CA THR A 99 -13.16 -14.80 -0.33
C THR A 99 -11.73 -15.25 -0.68
N PRO A 100 -11.52 -16.49 -1.17
CA PRO A 100 -10.19 -16.98 -1.54
C PRO A 100 -9.56 -16.17 -2.67
N GLY A 101 -8.25 -15.98 -2.61
CA GLY A 101 -7.45 -15.33 -3.65
C GLY A 101 -7.25 -13.83 -3.50
N LEU A 102 -7.81 -13.24 -2.43
CA LEU A 102 -7.44 -11.92 -1.96
C LEU A 102 -5.94 -11.83 -1.64
N ARG A 103 -5.39 -10.62 -1.76
CA ARG A 103 -3.99 -10.29 -1.47
C ARG A 103 -3.89 -9.03 -0.64
N VAL A 104 -2.71 -8.77 -0.08
CA VAL A 104 -2.41 -7.52 0.64
C VAL A 104 -1.47 -6.68 -0.24
N PRO A 105 -1.98 -5.75 -1.07
CA PRO A 105 -1.09 -4.98 -1.94
C PRO A 105 -0.15 -4.11 -1.11
N GLY A 106 1.15 -4.24 -1.32
CA GLY A 106 2.18 -3.59 -0.51
C GLY A 106 2.76 -2.33 -1.15
N GLY A 107 3.98 -1.99 -0.74
CA GLY A 107 4.81 -0.93 -1.32
C GLY A 107 6.03 -0.66 -0.44
N ASP A 108 6.81 0.37 -0.79
CA ASP A 108 7.89 0.86 0.08
C ASP A 108 7.34 1.20 1.48
N GLY A 109 8.09 0.82 2.51
CA GLY A 109 7.62 0.95 3.88
C GLY A 109 7.46 2.39 4.34
N TYR A 110 8.37 3.29 3.93
CA TYR A 110 8.27 4.71 4.25
C TYR A 110 7.15 5.37 3.47
N GLU A 111 6.96 5.04 2.19
CA GLU A 111 5.80 5.44 1.41
C GLU A 111 4.49 5.03 2.11
N MET A 112 4.40 3.80 2.63
CA MET A 112 3.23 3.32 3.37
C MET A 112 3.03 4.10 4.68
N ALA A 113 4.10 4.40 5.42
CA ALA A 113 4.04 5.21 6.64
C ALA A 113 3.55 6.63 6.37
N ILE A 114 4.10 7.29 5.34
CA ILE A 114 3.69 8.63 4.90
C ILE A 114 2.21 8.61 4.51
N ARG A 115 1.78 7.67 3.65
CA ARG A 115 0.38 7.54 3.24
C ARG A 115 -0.54 7.29 4.44
N ALA A 116 -0.12 6.48 5.41
CA ALA A 116 -0.90 6.20 6.62
C ALA A 116 -1.08 7.45 7.49
N ILE A 117 -0.01 8.22 7.73
CA ILE A 117 -0.07 9.48 8.49
C ILE A 117 -0.96 10.51 7.77
N LEU A 118 -0.83 10.61 6.44
CA LEU A 118 -1.63 11.54 5.63
C LEU A 118 -3.12 11.25 5.69
N THR A 119 -3.49 9.98 5.76
CA THR A 119 -4.90 9.51 5.73
C THR A 119 -5.55 9.43 7.10
N GLN A 120 -4.85 9.77 8.18
CA GLN A 120 -5.42 9.78 9.52
C GLN A 120 -6.67 10.67 9.58
N GLN A 121 -7.78 10.08 10.04
CA GLN A 121 -9.06 10.76 10.27
C GLN A 121 -9.69 11.44 9.04
N ILE A 122 -9.26 11.07 7.83
CA ILE A 122 -9.81 11.60 6.58
C ILE A 122 -10.09 10.46 5.59
N SER A 123 -10.80 10.77 4.50
CA SER A 123 -11.05 9.78 3.45
C SER A 123 -9.79 9.47 2.65
N VAL A 124 -9.76 8.28 2.04
CA VAL A 124 -8.68 7.88 1.10
C VAL A 124 -8.53 8.90 -0.03
N ARG A 125 -9.64 9.43 -0.56
CA ARG A 125 -9.63 10.47 -1.59
C ARG A 125 -8.91 11.74 -1.12
N ALA A 126 -9.20 12.22 0.09
CA ALA A 126 -8.53 13.40 0.64
C ALA A 126 -7.03 13.12 0.88
N GLY A 127 -6.68 11.94 1.37
CA GLY A 127 -5.29 11.50 1.54
C GLY A 127 -4.50 11.51 0.23
N ARG A 128 -5.08 11.03 -0.87
CA ARG A 128 -4.46 11.07 -2.22
C ARG A 128 -4.15 12.50 -2.65
N THR A 129 -5.06 13.45 -2.38
CA THR A 129 -4.83 14.86 -2.69
C THR A 129 -3.66 15.43 -1.89
N HIS A 130 -3.55 15.13 -0.60
CA HIS A 130 -2.41 15.57 0.22
C HIS A 130 -1.10 14.92 -0.24
N ALA A 131 -1.12 13.63 -0.56
CA ALA A 131 0.03 12.93 -1.09
C ALA A 131 0.51 13.54 -2.42
N GLY A 132 -0.40 13.85 -3.35
CA GLY A 132 -0.05 14.51 -4.61
C GLY A 132 0.58 15.89 -4.43
N ARG A 133 0.14 16.67 -3.42
CA ARG A 133 0.77 17.95 -3.07
C ARG A 133 2.19 17.77 -2.54
N LEU A 134 2.42 16.77 -1.69
CA LEU A 134 3.76 16.45 -1.21
C LEU A 134 4.67 15.95 -2.32
N VAL A 135 4.16 15.11 -3.22
CA VAL A 135 4.89 14.64 -4.41
C VAL A 135 5.32 15.83 -5.27
N ALA A 136 4.42 16.77 -5.54
CA ALA A 136 4.75 17.95 -6.35
C ALA A 136 5.78 18.88 -5.70
N ALA A 137 5.83 18.94 -4.36
CA ALA A 137 6.71 19.83 -3.62
C ALA A 137 8.05 19.21 -3.21
N ALA A 138 8.09 17.90 -2.99
CA ALA A 138 9.22 17.20 -2.38
C ALA A 138 9.56 15.85 -3.05
N GLY A 139 8.78 15.41 -4.05
CA GLY A 139 9.12 14.24 -4.85
C GLY A 139 10.34 14.52 -5.72
N GLU A 140 11.09 13.48 -6.05
CA GLU A 140 12.22 13.60 -6.99
C GLU A 140 11.68 13.58 -8.42
N PRO A 141 11.91 14.63 -9.24
CA PRO A 141 11.45 14.65 -10.62
C PRO A 141 12.09 13.54 -11.44
N LEU A 142 11.30 12.87 -12.27
CA LEU A 142 11.83 11.90 -13.23
C LEU A 142 12.62 12.64 -14.31
N ALA A 143 13.82 12.17 -14.62
CA ALA A 143 14.63 12.69 -15.73
C ALA A 143 13.86 12.68 -17.06
N ARG A 144 13.00 11.67 -17.23
CA ARG A 144 12.05 11.54 -18.34
C ARG A 144 10.65 11.34 -17.78
N PRO A 145 9.73 12.31 -17.86
CA PRO A 145 8.33 12.08 -17.46
C PRO A 145 7.60 11.08 -18.39
N ARG A 146 6.66 10.32 -17.85
CA ARG A 146 5.84 9.33 -18.59
C ARG A 146 4.35 9.72 -18.49
N GLY A 147 3.97 10.75 -19.24
CA GLY A 147 2.62 11.32 -19.15
C GLY A 147 2.41 12.04 -17.81
N SER A 148 1.40 11.62 -17.04
CA SER A 148 1.11 12.17 -15.70
C SER A 148 2.08 11.72 -14.61
N ILE A 149 2.87 10.68 -14.87
CA ILE A 149 3.90 10.21 -13.94
C ILE A 149 5.15 11.05 -14.15
N THR A 150 5.43 11.90 -13.16
CA THR A 150 6.41 12.99 -13.24
C THR A 150 7.45 12.92 -12.14
N HIS A 151 7.19 12.19 -11.05
CA HIS A 151 8.07 12.13 -9.88
C HIS A 151 8.16 10.70 -9.33
N LEU A 152 9.27 10.43 -8.63
CA LEU A 152 9.31 9.40 -7.60
C LEU A 152 8.63 9.91 -6.33
N PHE A 153 8.07 9.00 -5.53
CA PHE A 153 7.49 9.37 -4.23
C PHE A 153 8.58 9.96 -3.32
N PRO A 154 8.27 11.03 -2.53
CA PRO A 154 9.26 11.68 -1.68
C PRO A 154 9.78 10.77 -0.57
N THR A 155 11.08 10.85 -0.30
CA THR A 155 11.69 10.18 0.87
C THR A 155 11.36 10.91 2.16
N PRO A 156 11.47 10.27 3.34
CA PRO A 156 11.34 10.96 4.63
C PRO A 156 12.22 12.22 4.74
N GLU A 157 13.47 12.15 4.25
CA GLU A 157 14.43 13.26 4.28
C GLU A 157 13.96 14.43 3.42
N ALA A 158 13.43 14.15 2.23
CA ALA A 158 12.86 15.18 1.36
C ALA A 158 11.64 15.86 2.00
N ILE A 159 10.79 15.09 2.69
CA ILE A 159 9.63 15.63 3.43
C ILE A 159 10.08 16.50 4.61
N ALA A 160 11.13 16.11 5.34
CA ALA A 160 11.67 16.90 6.45
C ALA A 160 12.08 18.31 5.99
N GLY A 161 12.67 18.43 4.79
CA GLY A 161 13.06 19.70 4.17
C GLY A 161 11.99 20.43 3.36
N ALA A 162 10.78 19.85 3.20
CA ALA A 162 9.75 20.43 2.35
C ALA A 162 9.19 21.75 2.93
N PRO A 163 8.80 22.72 2.07
CA PRO A 163 8.22 23.98 2.51
C PRO A 163 6.85 23.78 3.18
N ASP A 164 6.46 24.69 4.08
CA ASP A 164 5.23 24.58 4.88
C ASP A 164 3.96 24.49 4.00
N GLU A 165 3.96 25.17 2.85
CA GLU A 165 2.88 25.21 1.87
C GLU A 165 2.59 23.85 1.24
N ALA A 166 3.57 22.93 1.27
CA ALA A 166 3.38 21.55 0.82
C ALA A 166 2.38 20.78 1.71
N PHE A 167 2.20 21.23 2.96
CA PHE A 167 1.40 20.56 3.97
C PHE A 167 0.07 21.27 4.20
N ALA A 168 -0.90 20.98 3.34
CA ALA A 168 -2.27 21.46 3.53
C ALA A 168 -3.03 20.66 4.60
N MET A 169 -2.51 20.62 5.83
CA MET A 169 -3.02 19.81 6.93
C MET A 169 -2.70 20.46 8.29
N PRO A 170 -3.25 19.95 9.41
CA PRO A 170 -2.91 20.49 10.74
C PRO A 170 -1.41 20.43 11.04
N VAL A 171 -0.90 21.47 11.71
CA VAL A 171 0.53 21.61 12.07
C VAL A 171 1.08 20.35 12.73
N LYS A 172 0.37 19.76 13.70
CA LYS A 172 0.82 18.54 14.39
C LYS A 172 1.10 17.38 13.42
N ARG A 173 0.27 17.19 12.39
CA ARG A 173 0.44 16.12 11.39
C ARG A 173 1.63 16.40 10.47
N ARG A 174 1.82 17.67 10.08
CA ARG A 174 3.04 18.09 9.35
C ARG A 174 4.29 17.79 10.17
N GLU A 175 4.34 18.18 11.44
CA GLU A 175 5.51 17.92 12.28
C GLU A 175 5.76 16.42 12.49
N THR A 176 4.69 15.62 12.54
CA THR A 176 4.80 14.15 12.55
C THR A 176 5.49 13.62 11.28
N LEU A 177 5.06 14.10 10.10
CA LEU A 177 5.65 13.71 8.82
C LEU A 177 7.12 14.14 8.70
N ARG A 178 7.45 15.36 9.13
CA ARG A 178 8.85 15.84 9.13
C ARG A 178 9.74 15.03 10.06
N SER A 179 9.20 14.60 11.20
CA SER A 179 9.94 13.81 12.19
C SER A 179 10.16 12.36 11.76
N LEU A 180 9.56 11.90 10.65
CA LEU A 180 9.73 10.53 10.15
C LEU A 180 11.17 10.23 9.68
N ALA A 181 11.92 11.26 9.27
CA ALA A 181 13.30 11.09 8.83
C ALA A 181 14.16 10.45 9.93
N GLY A 182 14.85 9.35 9.58
CA GLY A 182 15.69 8.60 10.50
C GLY A 182 14.95 7.68 11.49
N VAL A 183 13.62 7.57 11.43
CA VAL A 183 12.86 6.66 12.31
C VAL A 183 12.72 5.29 11.66
N PRO A 184 13.10 4.19 12.35
CA PRO A 184 12.87 2.83 11.87
C PRO A 184 11.38 2.49 11.71
N LEU A 185 11.03 1.70 10.68
CA LEU A 185 9.63 1.34 10.36
C LEU A 185 8.95 0.48 11.44
N ASP A 186 9.73 -0.21 12.26
CA ASP A 186 9.26 -1.00 13.40
C ASP A 186 9.01 -0.15 14.66
N GLU A 187 9.53 1.07 14.71
CA GLU A 187 9.49 1.99 15.86
C GLU A 187 8.64 3.24 15.66
N LEU A 188 7.75 3.28 14.66
CA LEU A 188 6.98 4.48 14.31
C LEU A 188 6.11 5.01 15.45
N VAL A 189 5.71 4.17 16.41
CA VAL A 189 4.95 4.58 17.61
C VAL A 189 5.71 5.55 18.52
N SER A 190 7.02 5.70 18.34
CA SER A 190 7.82 6.74 19.01
C SER A 190 7.49 8.16 18.52
N LEU A 191 6.88 8.28 17.34
CA LEU A 191 6.51 9.56 16.76
C LEU A 191 5.23 10.13 17.39
N PRO A 192 5.23 11.41 17.80
CA PRO A 192 4.01 12.08 18.24
C PRO A 192 2.91 11.99 17.17
N GLY A 193 1.70 11.55 17.54
CA GLY A 193 0.59 11.43 16.60
C GLY A 193 0.55 10.12 15.79
N VAL A 194 1.53 9.22 15.98
CA VAL A 194 1.50 7.86 15.42
C VAL A 194 1.06 6.88 16.49
N GLY A 195 -0.09 6.25 16.27
CA GLY A 195 -0.64 5.23 17.17
C GLY A 195 -0.42 3.80 16.68
N PRO A 196 -0.84 2.80 17.48
CA PRO A 196 -0.73 1.38 17.14
C PRO A 196 -1.37 1.01 15.79
N TRP A 197 -2.46 1.69 15.40
CA TRP A 197 -3.10 1.47 14.11
C TRP A 197 -2.15 1.75 12.94
N THR A 198 -1.44 2.89 12.96
CA THR A 198 -0.48 3.26 11.91
C THR A 198 0.67 2.25 11.85
N GLN A 199 1.20 1.85 13.00
CA GLN A 199 2.26 0.84 13.08
C GLN A 199 1.80 -0.48 12.46
N ALA A 200 0.62 -0.97 12.83
CA ALA A 200 0.06 -2.20 12.29
C ALA A 200 -0.21 -2.10 10.77
N TYR A 201 -0.64 -0.94 10.28
CA TYR A 201 -0.85 -0.70 8.85
C TYR A 201 0.47 -0.73 8.06
N VAL A 202 1.54 -0.15 8.61
CA VAL A 202 2.88 -0.20 8.00
C VAL A 202 3.47 -1.59 8.08
N ARG A 203 3.30 -2.31 9.19
CA ARG A 203 3.68 -3.73 9.27
C ARG A 203 2.99 -4.55 8.18
N MET A 204 1.68 -4.38 8.04
CA MET A 204 0.84 -5.05 7.06
C MET A 204 1.30 -4.77 5.61
N ARG A 205 1.38 -3.50 5.22
CA ARG A 205 1.56 -3.11 3.81
C ARG A 205 3.00 -2.77 3.39
N GLY A 206 3.82 -2.31 4.34
CA GLY A 206 5.21 -1.93 4.10
C GLY A 206 6.20 -3.04 4.45
N LEU A 207 5.97 -3.75 5.57
CA LEU A 207 6.84 -4.85 6.02
C LEU A 207 6.29 -6.24 5.67
N ARG A 208 5.14 -6.29 4.98
CA ARG A 208 4.50 -7.53 4.50
C ARG A 208 4.20 -8.52 5.62
N ASP A 209 3.88 -8.03 6.82
CA ASP A 209 3.41 -8.83 7.94
C ASP A 209 2.01 -9.38 7.65
N ARG A 210 1.95 -10.67 7.28
CA ARG A 210 0.74 -11.41 6.94
C ARG A 210 -0.22 -11.58 8.12
N ASP A 211 0.25 -11.40 9.34
CA ASP A 211 -0.53 -11.55 10.56
C ASP A 211 -0.88 -10.21 11.24
N ALA A 212 -0.55 -9.08 10.60
CA ALA A 212 -0.91 -7.76 11.09
C ALA A 212 -2.44 -7.60 11.19
N TRP A 213 -2.90 -7.01 12.29
CA TRP A 213 -4.32 -6.84 12.58
C TRP A 213 -4.70 -5.37 12.81
N LEU A 214 -5.75 -4.92 12.14
CA LEU A 214 -6.27 -3.55 12.23
C LEU A 214 -7.64 -3.50 12.93
N GLY A 215 -7.77 -4.14 14.09
CA GLY A 215 -9.07 -4.25 14.78
C GLY A 215 -9.70 -2.92 15.24
N THR A 216 -8.92 -1.84 15.32
CA THR A 216 -9.43 -0.49 15.63
C THR A 216 -9.79 0.32 14.38
N ASP A 217 -9.53 -0.20 13.17
CA ASP A 217 -9.90 0.44 11.92
C ASP A 217 -11.42 0.56 11.79
N LEU A 218 -11.88 1.75 11.40
CA LEU A 218 -13.31 2.05 11.38
C LEU A 218 -14.06 1.18 10.35
N VAL A 219 -13.44 0.92 9.20
CA VAL A 219 -14.04 0.10 8.13
C VAL A 219 -14.11 -1.36 8.58
N VAL A 220 -13.03 -1.87 9.18
CA VAL A 220 -13.00 -3.22 9.78
C VAL A 220 -14.08 -3.37 10.84
N ARG A 221 -14.20 -2.43 11.79
CA ARG A 221 -15.23 -2.48 12.84
C ARG A 221 -16.64 -2.42 12.28
N HIS A 222 -16.87 -1.62 11.24
CA HIS A 222 -18.17 -1.53 10.59
C HIS A 222 -18.54 -2.84 9.88
N ALA A 223 -17.61 -3.42 9.14
CA ALA A 223 -17.80 -4.71 8.47
C ALA A 223 -18.10 -5.84 9.46
N LEU A 224 -17.33 -5.94 10.55
CA LEU A 224 -17.57 -6.94 11.60
C LEU A 224 -18.97 -6.82 12.22
N SER A 225 -19.37 -5.58 12.54
CA SER A 225 -20.72 -5.30 13.07
C SER A 225 -21.82 -5.72 12.09
N ARG A 226 -21.67 -5.41 10.79
CA ARG A 226 -22.61 -5.82 9.74
C ARG A 226 -22.70 -7.34 9.56
N LEU A 227 -21.59 -8.05 9.73
CA LEU A 227 -21.55 -9.52 9.69
C LEU A 227 -22.09 -10.18 10.97
N GLY A 228 -22.29 -9.41 12.05
CA GLY A 228 -22.63 -9.97 13.36
C GLY A 228 -21.43 -10.67 14.04
N HIS A 229 -20.21 -10.34 13.65
CA HIS A 229 -18.99 -10.88 14.24
C HIS A 229 -18.50 -10.01 15.42
N ASP A 230 -18.06 -10.66 16.49
CA ASP A 230 -17.55 -10.03 17.72
C ASP A 230 -16.13 -9.42 17.62
N GLY A 231 -15.46 -9.53 16.47
CA GLY A 231 -14.08 -9.12 16.25
C GLY A 231 -12.99 -10.02 16.86
N TYR A 232 -13.33 -11.21 17.36
CA TYR A 232 -12.34 -12.18 17.84
C TYR A 232 -11.51 -12.76 16.68
N SER A 233 -10.31 -12.22 16.48
CA SER A 233 -9.45 -12.51 15.33
C SER A 233 -8.39 -13.59 15.54
N GLU A 234 -8.26 -14.15 16.74
CA GLU A 234 -7.22 -15.17 17.04
C GLU A 234 -7.33 -16.41 16.14
N PRO A 235 -8.52 -16.92 15.76
CA PRO A 235 -8.65 -18.04 14.84
C PRO A 235 -8.12 -17.77 13.42
N TRP A 236 -7.94 -16.51 13.05
CA TRP A 236 -7.47 -16.10 11.71
C TRP A 236 -5.95 -16.08 11.58
N ARG A 237 -5.22 -16.36 12.66
CA ARG A 237 -3.75 -16.43 12.63
C ARG A 237 -3.29 -17.65 11.80
N PRO A 238 -2.17 -17.53 11.08
CA PRO A 238 -1.24 -16.38 11.01
C PRO A 238 -1.57 -15.40 9.86
N TYR A 239 -2.83 -15.25 9.45
CA TYR A 239 -3.24 -14.58 8.21
C TYR A 239 -4.22 -13.41 8.43
N ARG A 240 -4.18 -12.77 9.61
CA ARG A 240 -5.10 -11.68 9.96
C ARG A 240 -5.07 -10.49 8.98
N ALA A 241 -3.96 -10.23 8.30
CA ALA A 241 -3.90 -9.16 7.30
C ALA A 241 -4.83 -9.39 6.11
N TYR A 242 -5.06 -10.66 5.73
CA TYR A 242 -5.98 -11.01 4.65
C TYR A 242 -7.43 -10.90 5.09
N ALA A 243 -7.75 -11.18 6.36
CA ALA A 243 -9.05 -10.90 6.94
C ALA A 243 -9.35 -9.38 6.93
N VAL A 244 -8.37 -8.53 7.24
CA VAL A 244 -8.50 -7.06 7.11
C VAL A 244 -8.87 -6.66 5.67
N VAL A 245 -8.16 -7.17 4.67
CA VAL A 245 -8.48 -6.86 3.26
C VAL A 245 -9.86 -7.37 2.88
N HIS A 246 -10.24 -8.56 3.32
CA HIS A 246 -11.60 -9.08 3.09
C HIS A 246 -12.65 -8.15 3.68
N LEU A 247 -12.49 -7.74 4.95
CA LEU A 247 -13.40 -6.82 5.63
C LEU A 247 -13.49 -5.46 4.95
N TRP A 248 -12.39 -4.93 4.39
CA TRP A 248 -12.43 -3.72 3.56
C TRP A 248 -13.23 -3.86 2.27
N ASN A 249 -13.35 -5.07 1.70
CA ASN A 249 -14.10 -5.31 0.47
C ASN A 249 -15.61 -5.53 0.71
N VAL A 250 -15.99 -6.02 1.89
CA VAL A 250 -17.41 -6.31 2.24
C VAL A 250 -18.07 -5.20 3.07
N ALA A 251 -17.31 -4.17 3.45
CA ALA A 251 -17.76 -3.04 4.27
C ALA A 251 -18.80 -2.13 3.61
#